data_AF-A0A9D5QSD5-F1
#
_entry.id   AF-A0A9D5QSD5-F1
#
_cell.length_a   1.000
_cell.length_b   1.000
_cell.length_c   1.000
_cell.angle_alpha   90.00
_cell.angle_beta   90.00
_cell.angle_gamma   90.00
#
_symmetry.space_group_name_H-M   'P 1'
#
loop_
_entity.id
_entity.type
_entity.pdbx_description
1 polymer ?
#
loop_
_entity_poly.entity_id
_entity_poly.type
_entity_poly.pdbx_seq_one_letter_code
_entity_poly.pdbx_strand_id
1 'polypeptide(L)'
;MTQKYSIELIEEHDAVNFYSIQLDEEELSELERFFEKFPEGSEYDHDIDTIIAWLDRISESGALERYFRYEGKFGDGVSALPIETSNLRLYCIRL
;
A
#
# COMPACT_ATOMS: atom_id res chain seq x y z
N MET A 1 6.22 16.09 -20.10
CA MET A 1 5.05 16.69 -19.43
C MET A 1 5.23 16.43 -17.95
N THR A 2 5.13 17.45 -17.09
CA THR A 2 5.21 17.24 -15.64
C THR A 2 3.80 16.95 -15.15
N GLN A 3 3.52 15.69 -14.85
CA GLN A 3 2.24 15.29 -14.29
C GLN A 3 2.14 15.84 -12.86
N LYS A 4 1.04 16.53 -12.57
CA LYS A 4 0.75 17.05 -11.25
C LYS A 4 -0.05 16.02 -10.46
N TYR A 5 0.19 15.99 -9.16
CA TYR A 5 -0.50 15.11 -8.23
C TYR A 5 -0.71 15.80 -6.89
N SER A 6 -1.76 15.39 -6.18
CA SER A 6 -2.01 15.69 -4.77
C SER A 6 -1.95 14.41 -3.94
N ILE A 7 -1.80 14.60 -2.63
CA ILE A 7 -1.85 13.52 -1.64
C ILE A 7 -3.13 13.72 -0.85
N GLU A 8 -4.03 12.73 -0.91
CA GLU A 8 -5.33 12.78 -0.26
C GLU A 8 -5.36 11.85 0.94
N LEU A 9 -5.87 12.34 2.07
CA LEU A 9 -6.06 11.53 3.28
C LEU A 9 -7.21 10.54 3.04
N ILE A 10 -6.93 9.26 3.22
CA ILE A 10 -7.90 8.17 3.08
C ILE A 10 -8.44 7.79 4.44
N GLU A 11 -7.54 7.51 5.38
CA GLU A 11 -7.90 7.13 6.74
C GLU A 11 -6.91 7.74 7.75
N GLU A 12 -7.45 8.19 8.88
CA GLU A 12 -6.69 8.70 10.01
C GLU A 12 -6.74 7.69 11.14
N HIS A 13 -5.58 7.30 11.67
CA HIS A 13 -5.47 6.43 12.83
C HIS A 13 -4.45 6.99 13.83
N ASP A 14 -4.58 6.61 15.09
CA ASP A 14 -3.71 7.13 16.17
C ASP A 14 -2.21 6.85 15.92
N ALA A 15 -1.88 5.72 15.29
CA ALA A 15 -0.50 5.30 15.07
C ALA A 15 0.05 5.67 13.68
N VAL A 16 -0.82 5.83 12.67
CA VAL A 16 -0.43 6.11 11.28
C VAL A 16 -1.63 6.64 10.49
N ASN A 17 -1.37 7.49 9.49
CA ASN A 17 -2.39 7.94 8.55
C ASN A 17 -2.13 7.33 7.18
N PHE A 18 -3.21 6.94 6.51
CA PHE A 18 -3.17 6.44 5.13
C PHE A 18 -3.53 7.54 4.17
N TYR A 19 -2.74 7.64 3.11
CA TYR A 19 -2.94 8.60 2.04
C TYR A 19 -2.89 7.89 0.69
N SER A 20 -3.62 8.41 -0.28
CA SER A 20 -3.57 8.00 -1.68
C SER A 20 -3.05 9.15 -2.54
N ILE A 21 -2.46 8.80 -3.68
CA ILE A 21 -2.04 9.77 -4.68
C ILE A 21 -3.23 9.99 -5.61
N GLN A 22 -3.65 11.25 -5.76
CA GLN A 22 -4.60 11.68 -6.77
C GLN A 22 -3.84 12.37 -7.90
N LEU A 23 -3.98 11.87 -9.12
CA LEU A 23 -3.40 12.49 -10.31
C LEU A 23 -4.44 13.48 -10.88
N ASP A 24 -4.02 14.73 -11.16
CA ASP A 24 -4.94 15.81 -11.56
C ASP A 24 -5.81 15.49 -12.80
N GLU A 25 -5.34 14.59 -13.66
CA GLU A 25 -6.00 14.22 -14.93
C GLU A 25 -6.85 12.94 -14.81
N GLU A 26 -6.80 12.25 -13.68
CA GLU A 26 -7.52 10.99 -13.45
C GLU A 26 -8.73 11.26 -12.54
N GLU A 27 -9.84 10.57 -12.79
CA GLU A 27 -11.04 10.67 -11.93
C GLU A 27 -10.86 9.87 -10.63
N LEU A 28 -10.11 8.78 -10.71
CA LEU A 28 -9.87 7.85 -9.60
C LEU A 28 -8.48 8.06 -9.02
N SER A 29 -8.38 7.94 -7.71
CA SER A 29 -7.11 7.89 -7.02
C SER A 29 -6.36 6.60 -7.35
N GLU A 30 -5.05 6.58 -7.17
CA GLU A 30 -4.24 5.38 -7.44
C GLU A 30 -4.68 4.18 -6.58
N LEU A 31 -5.21 4.43 -5.37
CA LEU A 31 -5.80 3.40 -4.53
C LEU A 31 -7.08 2.82 -5.14
N GLU A 32 -8.00 3.65 -5.62
CA GLU A 32 -9.25 3.18 -6.25
C GLU A 32 -8.95 2.41 -7.54
N ARG A 33 -8.03 2.91 -8.38
CA ARG A 33 -7.58 2.21 -9.59
C ARG A 33 -6.95 0.85 -9.27
N PHE A 34 -6.25 0.74 -8.14
CA PHE A 34 -5.72 -0.54 -7.69
C PHE A 34 -6.86 -1.53 -7.41
N PHE A 35 -7.90 -1.14 -6.69
CA PHE A 35 -9.04 -2.02 -6.43
C PHE A 35 -9.88 -2.34 -7.69
N GLU A 36 -10.03 -1.40 -8.63
CA GLU A 36 -10.68 -1.70 -9.92
C GLU A 36 -9.90 -2.73 -10.74
N LYS A 37 -8.56 -2.71 -10.65
CA LYS A 37 -7.70 -3.67 -11.35
C LYS A 37 -7.77 -5.08 -10.74
N PHE A 38 -8.06 -5.17 -9.45
CA PHE A 38 -8.19 -6.43 -8.71
C PHE A 38 -9.58 -6.57 -8.10
N PRO A 39 -10.62 -6.78 -8.93
CA PRO A 39 -11.99 -6.89 -8.43
C PRO A 39 -12.21 -8.17 -7.60
N GLU A 40 -13.25 -8.16 -6.78
CA GLU A 40 -13.70 -9.33 -6.02
C GLU A 40 -13.93 -10.53 -6.94
N GLY A 41 -13.45 -11.69 -6.51
CA GLY A 41 -13.52 -12.94 -7.28
C GLY A 41 -12.48 -13.07 -8.40
N SER A 42 -11.51 -12.16 -8.47
CA SER A 42 -10.32 -12.35 -9.32
C SER A 42 -9.43 -13.49 -8.80
N GLU A 43 -8.43 -13.91 -9.59
CA GLU A 43 -7.46 -14.92 -9.15
C GLU A 43 -6.59 -14.48 -7.96
N TYR A 44 -6.59 -13.17 -7.64
CA TYR A 44 -5.83 -12.55 -6.56
C TYR A 44 -6.69 -12.18 -5.35
N ASP A 45 -7.97 -12.59 -5.30
CA ASP A 45 -8.92 -12.22 -4.24
C ASP A 45 -8.35 -12.46 -2.83
N HIS A 46 -7.85 -13.67 -2.59
CA HIS A 46 -7.19 -14.04 -1.32
C HIS A 46 -5.92 -13.21 -1.02
N ASP A 47 -5.17 -12.84 -2.06
CA ASP A 47 -3.97 -12.03 -1.90
C ASP A 47 -4.32 -10.59 -1.50
N ILE A 48 -5.38 -10.03 -2.09
CA ILE A 48 -5.91 -8.71 -1.75
C ILE A 48 -6.45 -8.70 -0.32
N ASP A 49 -7.24 -9.71 0.07
CA ASP A 49 -7.74 -9.86 1.46
C ASP A 49 -6.57 -9.88 2.46
N THR A 50 -5.51 -10.60 2.13
CA THR A 50 -4.31 -10.67 2.97
C THR A 50 -3.64 -9.30 3.08
N ILE A 51 -3.54 -8.55 1.98
CA ILE A 51 -2.97 -7.19 1.98
C ILE A 51 -3.82 -6.24 2.83
N ILE A 52 -5.15 -6.26 2.69
CA ILE A 52 -6.07 -5.44 3.47
C ILE A 52 -5.91 -5.75 4.97
N ALA A 53 -5.90 -7.03 5.34
CA ALA A 53 -5.70 -7.43 6.73
C ALA A 53 -4.34 -6.97 7.30
N TRP A 54 -3.30 -6.83 6.46
CA TRP A 54 -2.03 -6.25 6.89
C TRP A 54 -2.11 -4.73 7.05
N LEU A 55 -2.83 -4.02 6.18
CA LEU A 55 -3.07 -2.59 6.33
C LEU A 55 -3.83 -2.28 7.63
N ASP A 56 -4.85 -3.07 7.97
CA ASP A 56 -5.58 -2.95 9.24
C ASP A 56 -4.65 -3.13 10.46
N ARG A 57 -3.71 -4.08 10.40
CA ARG A 57 -2.73 -4.25 11.50
C ARG A 57 -1.76 -3.09 11.60
N ILE A 58 -1.38 -2.50 10.47
CA ILE A 58 -0.51 -1.33 10.43
C ILE A 58 -1.24 -0.10 10.97
N SER A 59 -2.54 0.03 10.72
CA SER A 59 -3.33 1.14 11.24
C SER A 59 -3.37 1.16 12.77
N GLU A 60 -3.45 -0.02 13.40
CA GLU A 60 -3.42 -0.18 14.86
C GLU A 60 -2.02 -0.04 15.47
N SER A 61 -0.99 -0.61 14.83
CA SER A 61 0.34 -0.79 15.43
C SER A 61 1.42 0.19 14.91
N GLY A 62 1.09 0.95 13.88
CA GLY A 62 1.99 1.84 13.16
C GLY A 62 2.93 1.12 12.18
N ALA A 63 3.49 1.87 11.23
CA ALA A 63 4.36 1.35 10.17
C ALA A 63 5.84 1.20 10.59
N LEU A 64 6.11 0.54 11.71
CA LEU A 64 7.48 0.33 12.21
C LEU A 64 8.27 -0.61 11.30
N GLU A 65 9.50 -0.23 10.95
CA GLU A 65 10.36 -0.97 10.00
C GLU A 65 10.57 -2.45 10.33
N ARG A 66 10.67 -2.78 11.62
CA ARG A 66 10.81 -4.16 12.10
C ARG A 66 9.64 -5.09 11.73
N TYR A 67 8.49 -4.54 11.36
CA TYR A 67 7.31 -5.33 10.94
C TYR A 67 7.33 -5.63 9.44
N PHE A 68 8.25 -5.06 8.68
CA PHE A 68 8.36 -5.30 7.24
C PHE A 68 9.48 -6.26 6.93
N ARG A 69 9.33 -6.99 5.82
CA ARG A 69 10.39 -7.83 5.27
C ARG A 69 11.34 -6.96 4.47
N TYR A 70 12.61 -7.03 4.78
CA TYR A 70 13.62 -6.30 4.06
C TYR A 70 13.92 -6.96 2.70
N GLU A 71 13.79 -6.22 1.59
CA GLU A 71 14.05 -6.73 0.22
C GLU A 71 15.01 -5.85 -0.61
N GLY A 72 15.43 -4.69 -0.09
CA GLY A 72 16.34 -3.75 -0.74
C GLY A 72 17.84 -3.94 -0.47
N LYS A 73 18.65 -2.98 -0.93
CA LYS A 73 20.08 -2.78 -0.59
C LYS A 73 20.23 -1.90 0.64
N PHE A 74 21.27 -2.15 1.43
CA PHE A 74 21.41 -1.51 2.73
C PHE A 74 21.30 0.02 2.63
N GLY A 75 20.28 0.59 3.28
CA GLY A 75 20.02 2.03 3.29
C GLY A 75 19.20 2.56 2.11
N ASP A 76 18.61 1.72 1.25
CA ASP A 76 17.73 2.18 0.16
C ASP A 76 16.27 2.40 0.57
N GLY A 77 15.91 2.06 1.82
CA GLY A 77 14.58 2.27 2.37
C GLY A 77 13.50 1.36 1.77
N VAL A 78 13.88 0.32 1.01
CA VAL A 78 12.94 -0.60 0.35
C VAL A 78 12.68 -1.81 1.22
N SER A 79 11.43 -1.95 1.65
CA SER A 79 10.91 -3.12 2.34
C SER A 79 9.64 -3.64 1.64
N ALA A 80 9.15 -4.80 2.01
CA ALA A 80 7.89 -5.37 1.57
C ALA A 80 7.03 -5.76 2.77
N LEU A 81 5.71 -5.88 2.57
CA LEU A 81 4.88 -6.56 3.56
C LEU A 81 5.42 -7.99 3.79
N PRO A 82 5.43 -8.48 5.04
CA PRO A 82 5.96 -9.79 5.38
C PRO A 82 4.95 -10.91 5.02
N ILE A 83 4.46 -10.91 3.78
CA ILE A 83 3.57 -11.93 3.23
C ILE A 83 4.42 -12.93 2.45
N GLU A 84 4.48 -14.17 2.92
CA GLU A 84 5.32 -15.22 2.32
C GLU A 84 4.58 -16.04 1.25
N THR A 85 3.27 -16.19 1.37
CA THR A 85 2.42 -17.03 0.52
C THR A 85 1.39 -16.18 -0.21
N SER A 86 1.85 -15.36 -1.17
CA SER A 86 0.99 -14.55 -2.02
C SER A 86 1.60 -14.39 -3.42
N ASN A 87 0.77 -14.32 -4.45
CA ASN A 87 1.22 -13.99 -5.81
C ASN A 87 1.40 -12.48 -6.00
N LEU A 88 0.86 -11.67 -5.08
CA LEU A 88 1.07 -10.23 -5.03
C LEU A 88 2.12 -9.86 -3.99
N ARG A 89 2.82 -8.75 -4.26
CA ARG A 89 3.79 -8.18 -3.32
C ARG A 89 3.58 -6.69 -3.20
N LEU A 90 3.35 -6.23 -1.98
CA LEU A 90 3.27 -4.81 -1.66
C LEU A 90 4.62 -4.33 -1.13
N TYR A 91 5.24 -3.40 -1.84
CA TYR A 91 6.48 -2.74 -1.42
C TYR A 91 6.18 -1.48 -0.62
N CYS A 92 6.94 -1.29 0.46
CA CYS A 92 6.97 -0.09 1.27
C CYS A 92 8.30 0.63 1.00
N ILE A 93 8.21 1.85 0.47
CA ILE A 93 9.38 2.71 0.20
C ILE A 93 9.35 3.84 1.23
N ARG A 94 10.45 4.00 1.96
CA ARG A 94 10.65 5.12 2.90
C ARG A 94 11.32 6.29 2.19
N LEU A 95 10.73 7.48 2.28
CA LEU A 95 11.23 8.74 1.70
C LEU A 95 11.90 9.62 2.76
#